data_AF-A0A2E5APY7-F1
#
_entry.id   AF-A0A2E5APY7-F1
#
_cell.length_a   1.000
_cell.length_b   1.000
_cell.length_c   1.000
_cell.angle_alpha   90.00
_cell.angle_beta   90.00
_cell.angle_gamma   90.00
#
_symmetry.space_group_name_H-M   'P 1'
#
loop_
_entity.id
_entity.type
_entity.pdbx_description
1 polymer ?
#
loop_
_entity_poly.entity_id
_entity_poly.type
_entity_poly.pdbx_seq_one_letter_code
_entity_poly.pdbx_strand_id
1 'polypeptide(L)' 'MKKIINKFKEIIDQILPLSFSLLCFGIVFQLILGAPVLGWDVVGNISQAIGKLGQNTFIGVAALLFFYTMIIKDKKL' A
#
# COMPACT_ATOMS: atom_id res chain seq x y z
N MET A 1 16.03 -25.03 1.63
CA MET A 1 15.47 -23.89 0.87
C MET A 1 14.00 -23.60 1.17
N LYS A 2 13.04 -24.53 0.99
CA LYS A 2 11.60 -24.30 1.28
C LYS A 2 11.29 -23.77 2.70
N LYS A 3 11.94 -24.30 3.74
CA LYS A 3 11.71 -23.87 5.14
C LYS A 3 12.12 -22.42 5.42
N ILE A 4 13.18 -21.92 4.77
CA ILE A 4 13.67 -20.55 4.97
C ILE A 4 12.72 -19.56 4.30
N ILE A 5 12.30 -19.87 3.07
CA ILE A 5 11.32 -19.06 2.31
C ILE A 5 9.99 -18.99 3.07
N ASN A 6 9.50 -20.12 3.60
CA ASN A 6 8.24 -20.14 4.37
C ASN A 6 8.33 -19.29 5.65
N LYS A 7 9.43 -19.37 6.41
CA LYS A 7 9.61 -18.53 7.59
C LYS A 7 9.68 -17.05 7.25
N PHE A 8 10.36 -16.69 6.15
CA PHE A 8 10.44 -15.30 5.70
C PHE A 8 9.06 -14.78 5.29
N LYS A 9 8.27 -15.62 4.61
CA LYS A 9 6.89 -15.30 4.25
C LYS A 9 6.01 -15.07 5.48
N GLU A 10 6.09 -15.94 6.49
CA GLU A 10 5.33 -15.77 7.74
C GLU A 10 5.66 -14.45 8.46
N ILE A 11 6.94 -14.06 8.48
CA ILE A 11 7.36 -12.78 9.08
C ILE A 11 6.80 -11.60 8.29
N ILE A 12 6.87 -11.65 6.96
CA ILE A 12 6.29 -10.62 6.09
C ILE A 12 4.78 -10.54 6.31
N ASP A 13 4.08 -11.67 6.29
CA ASP A 13 2.62 -11.73 6.46
C ASP A 13 2.18 -11.13 7.81
N GLN A 14 3.03 -11.20 8.85
CA GLN A 14 2.76 -10.59 10.16
C GLN A 14 3.09 -9.09 10.21
N ILE A 15 4.20 -8.65 9.59
CA ILE A 15 4.64 -7.25 9.68
C ILE A 15 3.94 -6.33 8.67
N LEU A 16 3.46 -6.89 7.56
CA LEU A 16 2.77 -6.17 6.51
C LEU A 16 1.52 -5.43 7.02
N PRO A 17 0.58 -6.04 7.76
CA PRO A 17 -0.60 -5.34 8.26
C PRO A 17 -0.26 -4.21 9.24
N LEU A 18 0.78 -4.38 10.06
CA LEU A 18 1.25 -3.35 10.98
C LEU A 18 1.85 -2.16 10.22
N SER A 19 2.72 -2.45 9.26
CA SER A 19 3.33 -1.45 8.39
C SER A 19 2.27 -0.69 7.60
N PHE A 20 1.26 -1.39 7.08
CA PHE A 20 0.16 -0.77 6.35
C PHE A 20 -0.67 0.16 7.24
N SER A 21 -0.96 -0.25 8.47
CA SER A 21 -1.66 0.59 9.45
C SER A 21 -0.87 1.85 9.79
N LEU A 22 0.44 1.73 10.01
CA LEU A 22 1.33 2.88 10.25
C LEU A 22 1.42 3.82 9.04
N LEU A 23 1.43 3.26 7.82
CA LEU A 23 1.45 4.02 6.58
C LEU A 23 0.15 4.81 6.40
N CYS A 24 -1.02 4.17 6.62
CA CYS A 24 -2.31 4.84 6.62
C CYS A 24 -2.38 5.95 7.67
N PHE A 25 -1.87 5.70 8.88
CA PHE A 25 -1.79 6.72 9.93
C PHE A 25 -0.94 7.91 9.48
N GLY A 26 0.25 7.65 8.92
CA GLY A 26 1.14 8.69 8.40
C GLY A 26 0.49 9.54 7.31
N ILE A 27 -0.25 8.92 6.37
CA ILE A 27 -1.01 9.64 5.34
C ILE A 27 -2.03 10.59 6.00
N VAL A 28 -2.85 10.08 6.92
CA VAL A 28 -3.90 10.90 7.57
C VAL A 28 -3.28 12.06 8.34
N PHE A 29 -2.22 11.80 9.11
CA PHE A 29 -1.53 12.84 9.88
C PHE A 29 -0.94 13.93 8.98
N GLN A 30 -0.29 13.52 7.89
CA GLN A 30 0.30 14.45 6.94
C GLN A 30 -0.77 15.28 6.20
N LEU A 31 -1.91 14.67 5.85
CA LEU A 31 -3.03 15.39 5.23
C LEU A 31 -3.65 16.43 6.17
N ILE A 32 -3.76 16.10 7.47
CA ILE A 32 -4.30 17.04 8.48
C ILE A 32 -3.35 18.22 8.68
N LEU A 33 -2.05 17.96 8.77
CA LEU A 33 -1.04 19.00 9.04
C LEU A 33 -0.65 19.80 7.78
N GLY A 34 -0.92 19.26 6.59
CA GLY A 34 -0.61 19.91 5.31
C GLY A 34 0.89 19.99 4.99
N ALA A 35 1.75 19.39 5.81
CA ALA A 35 3.20 19.42 5.67
C ALA A 35 3.83 18.08 6.11
N PRO A 36 5.00 17.71 5.55
CA PRO A 36 5.77 16.57 6.03
C PRO A 36 6.09 16.69 7.52
N VAL A 37 5.99 15.60 8.26
CA VAL A 37 6.22 15.56 9.71
C VAL A 37 7.55 14.90 9.97
N LEU A 38 8.49 15.58 10.63
CA LEU A 38 9.80 15.02 11.01
C LEU A 38 10.59 14.43 9.83
N GLY A 39 10.50 15.05 8.64
CA GLY A 39 11.12 14.54 7.41
C GLY A 39 10.41 13.33 6.78
N TRP A 40 9.29 12.90 7.35
CA TRP A 40 8.45 11.84 6.81
C TRP A 40 7.40 12.44 5.86
N ASP A 41 7.67 12.31 4.56
CA ASP A 41 6.76 12.73 3.48
C ASP A 41 6.15 11.49 2.81
N VAL A 42 5.16 10.87 3.46
CA VAL A 42 4.50 9.66 2.95
C VAL A 42 3.74 9.97 1.65
N VAL A 43 2.96 11.05 1.64
CA VAL A 43 2.11 11.41 0.49
C VAL A 43 2.96 11.80 -0.72
N GLY A 44 4.03 12.59 -0.52
CA GLY A 44 4.95 12.98 -1.60
C GLY A 44 5.74 11.80 -2.14
N ASN A 45 6.18 10.87 -1.28
CA ASN A 45 6.86 9.64 -1.73
C ASN A 45 5.95 8.76 -2.59
N ILE A 46 4.70 8.57 -2.18
CA ILE A 46 3.71 7.82 -2.96
C ILE A 46 3.42 8.55 -4.27
N SER A 47 3.19 9.86 -4.24
CA SER A 47 2.92 10.67 -5.43
C SER A 47 4.08 10.65 -6.43
N GLN A 48 5.34 10.72 -5.97
CA GLN A 48 6.51 10.58 -6.83
C GLN A 48 6.62 9.18 -7.45
N ALA A 49 6.38 8.13 -6.67
CA ALA A 49 6.38 6.75 -7.19
C ALA A 49 5.31 6.56 -8.27
N ILE A 50 4.13 7.15 -8.06
CA ILE A 50 3.03 7.17 -9.03
C ILE A 50 3.42 7.99 -10.26
N GLY A 51 4.03 9.16 -10.08
CA GLY A 51 4.48 10.04 -11.16
C GLY A 51 5.45 9.35 -12.12
N LYS A 52 6.34 8.50 -11.61
CA LYS A 52 7.28 7.69 -12.42
C LYS A 52 6.57 6.64 -13.30
N LEU A 53 5.40 6.16 -12.89
CA LEU A 53 4.60 5.17 -13.60
C LEU A 53 3.58 5.81 -14.56
N GLY A 54 3.39 7.12 -14.48
CA GLY A 54 2.28 7.85 -15.08
C GLY A 54 1.03 7.74 -14.20
N GLN A 55 0.55 8.87 -13.69
CA GLN A 55 -0.60 8.93 -12.76
C GLN A 55 -1.83 8.17 -13.28
N ASN A 56 -2.15 8.33 -14.56
CA ASN A 56 -3.30 7.68 -15.20
C ASN A 56 -3.14 6.15 -15.26
N THR A 57 -1.93 5.66 -15.50
CA THR A 57 -1.63 4.21 -15.55
C THR A 57 -1.79 3.57 -14.18
N PHE A 58 -1.25 4.21 -13.14
CA PHE A 58 -1.32 3.68 -11.78
C PHE A 58 -2.76 3.59 -11.27
N ILE A 59 -3.54 4.65 -11.44
CA ILE A 59 -4.95 4.69 -11.00
C ILE A 59 -5.78 3.65 -11.78
N GLY A 60 -5.54 3.52 -13.09
CA GLY A 60 -6.20 2.49 -13.91
C GLY A 60 -5.90 1.07 -13.43
N VAL A 61 -4.64 0.74 -13.17
CA VAL A 61 -4.25 -0.59 -12.67
C VAL A 61 -4.80 -0.84 -11.26
N ALA A 62 -4.75 0.16 -10.37
CA ALA A 62 -5.31 0.06 -9.03
C ALA A 62 -6.83 -0.18 -9.07
N ALA A 63 -7.55 0.53 -9.94
CA ALA A 63 -8.98 0.33 -10.14
C ALA A 63 -9.30 -1.08 -10.67
N LEU A 64 -8.54 -1.58 -11.65
CA LEU A 64 -8.71 -2.94 -12.17
C LEU A 64 -8.47 -4.01 -11.10
N LEU A 65 -7.44 -3.85 -10.26
CA LEU A 65 -7.18 -4.75 -9.13
C LEU A 65 -8.28 -4.69 -8.07
N PHE A 66 -8.79 -3.49 -7.77
CA PHE A 66 -9.92 -3.32 -6.87
C PHE A 66 -11.18 -4.03 -7.40
N PHE A 67 -11.53 -3.84 -8.67
CA PHE A 67 -12.65 -4.56 -9.28
C PHE A 67 -12.44 -6.07 -9.30
N TYR A 68 -11.25 -6.54 -9.66
CA TYR A 68 -10.90 -7.97 -9.65
C TYR A 68 -11.10 -8.59 -8.27
N THR A 69 -10.59 -7.93 -7.23
CA THR A 69 -10.75 -8.40 -5.84
C THR A 69 -12.19 -8.37 -5.39
N MET A 70 -12.97 -7.34 -5.75
CA MET A 70 -14.40 -7.26 -5.41
C MET A 70 -15.19 -8.41 -6.06
N ILE A 71 -14.99 -8.66 -7.35
CA ILE A 71 -15.67 -9.73 -8.11
C ILE A 71 -15.33 -11.13 -7.55
N ILE A 72 -14.07 -11.36 -7.17
CA ILE A 72 -13.65 -12.66 -6.62
C ILE A 72 -14.19 -12.87 -5.21
N LYS A 73 -14.27 -11.79 -4.42
CA LYS A 73 -14.82 -11.86 -3.07
C LYS A 73 -16.32 -12.21 -3.09
N ASP A 74 -17.05 -11.75 -4.10
CA ASP A 74 -18.46 -12.09 -4.33
C ASP A 74 -18.66 -13.57 -4.74
N LYS A 75 -17.73 -14.15 -5.52
CA LYS A 75 -17.77 -15.59 -5.90
C LYS A 75 -17.46 -16.58 -4.76
N LYS A 76 -17.20 -16.09 -3.54
CA LYS A 76 -16.90 -16.91 -2.34
C LYS A 76 -18.05 -17.00 -1.34
N LEU A 77 -19.23 -16.47 -1.67
CA LEU A 77 -20.51 -16.73 -0.99
C LEU A 77 -21.31 -17.79 -1.75
#